data_AF-A0A9Q0PSK8-F1
#
_entry.id   AF-A0A9Q0PSK8-F1
#
_cell.length_a   1.000
_cell.length_b   1.000
_cell.length_c   1.000
_cell.angle_alpha   90.00
_cell.angle_beta   90.00
_cell.angle_gamma   90.00
#
_symmetry.space_group_name_H-M   'P 1'
#
loop_
_entity.id
_entity.type
_entity.pdbx_description
1 polymer ?
#
loop_
_entity_poly.entity_id
_entity_poly.type
_entity_poly.pdbx_seq_one_letter_code
_entity_poly.pdbx_strand_id
1 'polypeptide(L)'
;MDGPPRNDFCSICHGHFNIACQANCSHWFCGDCIMLVWHHGSALQPCICPLCRRQITLLVPGEASLRERNDPNVAEVLGKIERYNHLFGGNTSSFVQNSICNGCISTFFGAPSKFLFVTLSFFHAEHSQQPARSLQIVVLLPSFREKGGE
;
A
#
# COMPACT_ATOMS: atom_id res chain seq x y z
N MET A 1 18.78 9.02 10.22
CA MET A 1 19.35 8.79 8.87
C MET A 1 19.30 10.12 8.13
N ASP A 2 20.45 10.64 7.71
CA ASP A 2 20.62 12.03 7.28
C ASP A 2 19.97 12.40 5.93
N GLY A 3 19.43 11.42 5.19
CA GLY A 3 18.77 11.62 3.90
C GLY A 3 19.31 10.73 2.79
N PRO A 4 18.76 10.84 1.57
CA PRO A 4 19.27 10.13 0.41
C PRO A 4 20.70 10.59 0.06
N PRO A 5 21.49 9.75 -0.67
CA PRO A 5 22.81 10.15 -1.16
C PRO A 5 22.75 11.45 -1.96
N ARG A 6 23.82 12.26 -1.89
CA ARG A 6 23.91 13.53 -2.64
C ARG A 6 23.83 13.23 -4.14
N ASN A 7 23.01 14.03 -4.84
CA ASN A 7 22.79 13.92 -6.30
C ASN A 7 22.10 12.62 -6.75
N ASP A 8 21.40 11.93 -5.85
CA ASP A 8 20.53 10.82 -6.20
C ASP A 8 19.12 11.33 -6.56
N PHE A 9 18.39 10.53 -7.34
CA PHE A 9 17.06 10.87 -7.87
C PHE A 9 16.06 9.76 -7.56
N CYS A 10 14.78 10.13 -7.45
CA CYS A 10 13.75 9.13 -7.26
C CYS A 10 13.60 8.28 -8.52
N SER A 11 13.77 6.97 -8.42
CA SER A 11 13.64 6.02 -9.53
C SER A 11 12.21 5.85 -10.07
N ILE A 12 11.21 6.49 -9.47
CA ILE A 12 9.82 6.44 -9.90
C ILE A 12 9.46 7.67 -10.75
N CYS A 13 9.74 8.88 -10.25
CA CYS A 13 9.45 10.13 -10.98
C CYS A 13 10.66 10.67 -11.77
N HIS A 14 11.84 10.09 -11.59
CA HIS A 14 13.12 10.53 -12.16
C HIS A 14 13.49 11.99 -11.82
N GLY A 15 12.95 12.52 -10.72
CA GLY A 15 13.19 13.88 -10.22
C GLY A 15 13.84 13.90 -8.84
N HIS A 16 14.02 15.11 -8.31
CA HIS A 16 14.48 15.32 -6.94
C HIS A 16 13.49 14.71 -5.94
N PHE A 17 14.02 14.26 -4.80
CA PHE A 17 13.17 13.71 -3.75
C PHE A 17 12.27 14.78 -3.15
N ASN A 18 10.96 14.62 -3.31
CA ASN A 18 9.96 15.32 -2.53
C ASN A 18 9.55 14.42 -1.36
N ILE A 19 9.79 14.87 -0.12
CA ILE A 19 9.52 14.09 1.09
C ILE A 19 10.24 12.74 1.01
N ALA A 20 11.58 12.78 1.03
CA ALA A 20 12.42 11.60 0.87
C ALA A 20 12.11 10.56 1.94
N CYS A 21 11.91 9.30 1.53
CA CYS A 21 11.61 8.15 2.38
C CYS A 21 12.55 6.99 2.05
N GLN A 22 13.15 6.40 3.07
CA GLN A 22 14.01 5.23 2.96
C GLN A 22 13.21 3.96 3.23
N ALA A 23 13.30 2.99 2.34
CA ALA A 23 12.77 1.65 2.57
C ALA A 23 13.69 0.82 3.48
N ASN A 24 13.15 -0.22 4.12
CA ASN A 24 13.92 -1.28 4.80
C ASN A 24 15.04 -1.91 3.95
N CYS A 25 14.93 -1.87 2.61
CA CYS A 25 15.97 -2.30 1.67
C CYS A 25 17.01 -1.23 1.34
N SER A 26 17.05 -0.15 2.13
CA SER A 26 17.91 1.04 2.04
C SER A 26 17.79 1.91 0.78
N HIS A 27 16.88 1.60 -0.14
CA HIS A 27 16.58 2.46 -1.29
C HIS A 27 15.67 3.63 -0.92
N TRP A 28 15.81 4.73 -1.64
CA TRP A 28 15.09 5.98 -1.39
C TRP A 28 14.06 6.27 -2.47
N PHE A 29 12.93 6.84 -2.06
CA PHE A 29 11.83 7.27 -2.94
C PHE A 29 11.19 8.55 -2.40
N CYS A 30 10.45 9.27 -3.26
CA CYS A 30 9.51 10.29 -2.78
C CYS A 30 8.35 9.61 -2.04
N GLY A 31 7.84 10.24 -0.98
CA GLY A 31 6.70 9.73 -0.22
C GLY A 31 5.47 9.43 -1.10
N ASP A 32 5.06 10.39 -1.94
CA ASP A 32 3.93 10.18 -2.85
C ASP A 32 4.18 9.11 -3.90
N CYS A 33 5.41 9.04 -4.43
CA CYS A 33 5.75 8.06 -5.47
C CYS A 33 5.63 6.64 -4.96
N ILE A 34 6.16 6.34 -3.77
CA ILE A 34 6.08 4.99 -3.21
C ILE A 34 4.66 4.64 -2.75
N MET A 35 3.88 5.62 -2.27
CA MET A 35 2.47 5.42 -1.96
C MET A 35 1.64 5.13 -3.23
N LEU A 36 1.93 5.79 -4.36
CA LEU A 36 1.30 5.48 -5.64
C LEU A 36 1.62 4.04 -6.10
N VAL A 37 2.87 3.60 -5.96
CA VAL A 37 3.25 2.21 -6.26
C VAL A 37 2.44 1.22 -5.42
N TRP A 38 2.25 1.51 -4.13
CA TRP A 38 1.41 0.68 -3.27
C TRP A 38 -0.07 0.69 -3.69
N HIS A 39 -0.63 1.86 -4.01
CA HIS A 39 -2.03 2.01 -4.44
C HIS A 39 -2.34 1.30 -5.77
N HIS A 40 -1.41 1.32 -6.73
CA HIS A 40 -1.56 0.61 -8.00
C HIS A 40 -1.27 -0.90 -7.89
N GLY A 41 -0.60 -1.31 -6.81
CA GLY A 41 -0.37 -2.71 -6.50
C GLY A 41 -1.58 -3.37 -5.84
N SER A 42 -1.31 -4.40 -5.04
CA SER A 42 -2.32 -4.99 -4.16
C SER A 42 -2.29 -4.26 -2.83
N ALA A 43 -3.34 -3.49 -2.51
CA ALA A 43 -3.45 -2.76 -1.24
C ALA A 43 -3.34 -3.67 0.00
N LEU A 44 -3.55 -4.98 -0.17
CA LEU A 44 -3.44 -6.00 0.87
C LEU A 44 -2.01 -6.52 1.08
N GLN A 45 -1.05 -6.11 0.26
CA GLN A 45 0.33 -6.59 0.30
C GLN A 45 1.33 -5.42 0.41
N PRO A 46 2.49 -5.64 1.05
CA PRO A 46 3.58 -4.68 1.00
C PRO A 46 4.01 -4.40 -0.44
N CYS A 47 4.39 -3.15 -0.74
CA CYS A 47 4.97 -2.83 -2.03
C CYS A 47 6.30 -3.55 -2.25
N ILE A 48 6.58 -3.88 -3.52
CA ILE A 48 7.85 -4.46 -3.94
C ILE A 48 8.76 -3.33 -4.42
N CYS A 49 9.99 -3.31 -3.93
CA CYS A 49 10.97 -2.32 -4.32
C CYS A 49 11.27 -2.39 -5.83
N PRO A 50 11.08 -1.30 -6.59
CA PRO A 50 11.38 -1.27 -8.03
C PRO A 50 12.85 -1.57 -8.38
N LEU A 51 13.78 -1.32 -7.45
CA LEU A 51 15.22 -1.46 -7.68
C LEU A 51 15.75 -2.86 -7.35
N CYS A 52 15.35 -3.44 -6.22
CA CYS A 52 15.91 -4.72 -5.73
C CYS A 52 14.89 -5.83 -5.52
N ARG A 53 13.63 -5.59 -5.86
CA ARG A 53 12.51 -6.55 -5.75
C ARG A 53 12.27 -7.13 -4.35
N ARG A 54 12.79 -6.51 -3.29
CA ARG A 54 12.48 -6.86 -1.89
C ARG A 54 11.16 -6.24 -1.47
N GLN A 55 10.44 -6.91 -0.57
CA GLN A 55 9.26 -6.34 0.09
C GLN A 55 9.65 -5.16 0.96
N ILE A 56 8.91 -4.07 0.83
CA ILE A 56 9.06 -2.86 1.64
C ILE A 56 8.04 -2.92 2.75
N THR A 57 8.42 -3.38 3.94
CA THR A 57 7.51 -3.42 5.10
C THR A 57 7.62 -2.19 5.99
N LEU A 58 8.62 -1.35 5.74
CA LEU A 58 8.90 -0.15 6.53
C LEU A 58 9.44 0.95 5.61
N LEU A 59 8.88 2.14 5.76
CA LEU A 59 9.29 3.39 5.12
C LEU A 59 9.63 4.40 6.22
N VAL A 60 10.87 4.88 6.21
CA VAL A 60 11.38 5.85 7.19
C VAL A 60 11.58 7.19 6.49
N PRO A 61 10.79 8.23 6.80
CA PRO A 61 11.02 9.57 6.27
C PRO A 61 12.40 10.09 6.68
N GLY A 62 13.09 10.78 5.76
CA GLY A 62 14.35 11.45 6.06
C GLY A 62 14.17 12.63 7.02
N GLU A 63 15.24 13.00 7.71
CA GLU A 63 15.21 14.07 8.72
C GLU A 63 14.72 15.42 8.16
N ALA A 64 15.14 15.78 6.94
CA ALA A 64 14.67 16.99 6.26
C ALA A 64 13.15 17.01 6.10
N SER A 65 12.56 15.89 5.65
CA SER A 65 11.12 15.72 5.49
C SER A 65 10.37 15.84 6.82
N LEU A 66 10.95 15.38 7.93
CA LEU A 66 10.33 15.46 9.26
C LEU A 66 10.30 16.90 9.80
N ARG A 67 11.33 17.70 9.51
CA ARG A 67 11.39 19.11 9.91
C ARG A 67 10.32 19.96 9.23
N GLU A 68 9.87 19.55 8.06
CA GLU A 68 8.83 20.20 7.27
C GLU A 68 7.41 19.72 7.62
N ARG A 69 7.22 18.92 8.67
CA ARG A 69 5.90 18.40 9.10
C ARG A 69 4.83 19.47 9.32
N ASN A 70 5.20 20.72 9.58
CA ASN A 70 4.22 21.81 9.74
C ASN A 70 3.56 22.20 8.42
N ASP A 71 4.17 21.87 7.28
CA ASP A 71 3.53 22.02 5.98
C ASP A 71 2.41 20.97 5.83
N PRO A 72 1.18 21.39 5.48
CA PRO A 72 0.03 20.49 5.42
C PRO A 72 0.18 19.38 4.36
N ASN A 73 0.86 19.66 3.25
CA ASN A 73 1.11 18.66 2.21
C ASN A 73 2.10 17.61 2.72
N VAL A 74 3.17 18.05 3.39
CA VAL A 74 4.14 17.13 4.00
C VAL A 74 3.49 16.27 5.09
N ALA A 75 2.68 16.88 5.96
CA ALA A 75 1.96 16.19 7.01
C ALA A 75 1.05 15.08 6.46
N GLU A 76 0.34 15.34 5.35
CA GLU A 76 -0.54 14.37 4.71
C GLU A 76 0.22 13.12 4.26
N VAL A 77 1.36 13.32 3.59
CA VAL A 77 2.20 12.23 3.08
C VAL A 77 2.83 11.44 4.22
N LEU A 78 3.32 12.12 5.26
CA LEU A 78 3.83 11.47 6.48
C LEU A 78 2.74 10.61 7.13
N GLY A 79 1.49 11.09 7.18
CA GLY A 79 0.37 10.30 7.69
C GLY A 79 0.03 9.08 6.84
N LYS A 80 0.17 9.16 5.51
CA LYS A 80 0.03 7.99 4.62
C LYS A 80 1.12 6.94 4.92
N ILE A 81 2.36 7.39 5.09
CA ILE A 81 3.50 6.53 5.41
C ILE A 81 3.34 5.87 6.78
N GLU A 82 2.89 6.61 7.79
CA GLU A 82 2.64 6.06 9.12
C GLU A 82 1.57 4.97 9.08
N ARG A 83 0.47 5.19 8.36
CA ARG A 83 -0.57 4.16 8.14
C ARG A 83 -0.01 2.93 7.44
N TYR A 84 0.80 3.12 6.39
CA TYR A 84 1.46 2.03 5.69
C TYR A 84 2.33 1.19 6.62
N ASN A 85 3.15 1.86 7.44
CA ASN A 85 4.01 1.21 8.42
C ASN A 85 3.21 0.51 9.52
N HIS A 86 2.04 1.02 9.90
CA HIS A 86 1.18 0.33 10.85
C HIS A 86 0.64 -0.99 10.28
N LEU A 87 0.30 -1.00 8.98
CA LEU A 87 -0.20 -2.20 8.30
C LEU A 87 0.87 -3.29 8.14
N PHE A 88 2.13 -2.92 7.89
CA PHE A 88 3.18 -3.87 7.48
C PHE A 88 4.42 -3.91 8.37
N GLY A 89 4.59 -2.97 9.30
CA GLY A 89 5.79 -2.80 10.14
C GLY A 89 5.96 -3.84 11.24
N GLY A 90 5.02 -4.77 11.40
CA GLY A 90 5.03 -5.81 12.42
C GLY A 90 6.01 -6.97 12.21
N ASN A 91 7.10 -6.81 11.43
CA ASN A 91 8.03 -7.93 11.20
C ASN A 91 9.50 -7.56 11.40
N THR A 92 9.90 -7.49 12.68
CA THR A 92 11.25 -7.89 13.11
C THR A 92 11.14 -9.27 13.78
N SER A 93 11.29 -10.32 12.97
CA SER A 93 11.62 -11.71 13.36
C SER A 93 10.95 -12.29 14.61
N SER A 94 9.80 -12.95 14.46
CA SER A 94 9.51 -14.25 15.08
C SER A 94 8.13 -14.75 14.63
N PHE A 95 8.06 -16.05 14.30
CA PHE A 95 6.90 -16.93 14.21
C PHE A 95 5.50 -16.31 14.28
N VAL A 96 4.75 -16.51 13.19
CA VAL A 96 3.27 -16.58 13.10
C VAL A 96 2.50 -15.87 14.23
N GLN A 97 2.01 -14.67 13.95
CA GLN A 97 0.71 -14.26 14.45
C GLN A 97 -0.04 -13.61 13.29
N ASN A 98 -0.98 -14.36 12.75
CA ASN A 98 -1.97 -13.93 11.81
C ASN A 98 -2.90 -12.92 12.53
N SER A 99 -2.49 -11.66 12.65
CA SER A 99 -3.41 -10.59 13.05
C SER A 99 -4.17 -10.12 11.81
N ILE A 100 -5.24 -10.87 11.53
CA ILE A 100 -6.36 -10.45 10.70
C ILE A 100 -6.78 -9.05 11.16
N CYS A 101 -6.57 -8.04 10.31
CA CYS A 101 -7.23 -6.75 10.46
C CYS A 101 -8.73 -7.00 10.23
N ASN A 102 -9.49 -6.76 11.28
CA ASN A 102 -10.93 -7.01 11.40
C ASN A 102 -11.76 -5.95 10.62
N GLY A 103 -11.51 -5.80 9.32
CA GLY A 103 -12.09 -4.71 8.52
C GLY A 103 -12.41 -4.99 7.06
N CYS A 104 -11.87 -6.06 6.47
CA CYS A 104 -12.27 -6.55 5.14
C CYS A 104 -12.12 -8.07 5.13
N ILE A 105 -13.12 -8.79 5.68
CA ILE A 105 -13.27 -10.22 5.36
C ILE A 105 -13.68 -10.28 3.88
N SER A 106 -12.70 -10.39 2.99
CA SER A 106 -12.89 -11.10 1.73
C SER A 106 -12.76 -12.58 2.07
N THR A 107 -13.87 -13.22 2.45
CA THR A 107 -13.92 -14.67 2.60
C THR A 107 -13.74 -15.27 1.21
N PHE A 108 -12.51 -15.65 0.88
CA PHE A 108 -12.25 -16.49 -0.28
C PHE A 108 -12.76 -17.90 0.03
N PHE A 109 -14.05 -18.16 -0.27
CA PHE A 109 -14.53 -19.54 -0.36
C PHE A 109 -14.00 -20.13 -1.66
N GLY A 110 -12.93 -20.91 -1.55
CA GLY A 110 -12.55 -21.84 -2.61
C GLY A 110 -13.65 -22.88 -2.76
N ALA A 111 -14.28 -22.93 -3.93
CA ALA A 111 -15.15 -24.04 -4.34
C ALA A 111 -14.79 -24.46 -5.77
N PRO A 112 -14.90 -25.77 -6.09
CA PRO A 112 -14.48 -26.30 -7.37
C PRO A 112 -15.50 -25.91 -8.45
N SER A 113 -15.01 -25.70 -9.66
CA SER A 113 -15.74 -25.35 -10.90
C SER A 113 -16.05 -23.86 -11.16
N LYS A 114 -15.05 -23.20 -11.77
CA LYS A 114 -15.12 -22.19 -12.86
C LYS A 114 -15.72 -20.80 -12.60
N PHE A 115 -16.15 -20.42 -11.39
CA PHE A 115 -16.57 -19.04 -11.11
C PHE A 115 -15.91 -18.48 -9.85
N LEU A 116 -15.27 -17.31 -9.98
CA LEU A 116 -14.72 -16.55 -8.86
C LEU A 116 -15.73 -15.47 -8.46
N PHE A 117 -16.33 -15.62 -7.28
CA PHE A 117 -17.19 -14.59 -6.70
C PHE A 117 -16.32 -13.61 -5.91
N VAL A 118 -16.31 -12.34 -6.31
CA VAL A 118 -15.68 -11.26 -5.56
C VAL A 118 -16.77 -10.39 -4.98
N THR A 119 -16.97 -10.46 -3.66
CA THR A 119 -17.85 -9.52 -2.94
C THR A 119 -17.04 -8.29 -2.55
N LEU A 120 -17.33 -7.14 -3.17
CA LEU A 120 -16.77 -5.85 -2.77
C LEU A 120 -17.75 -5.18 -1.80
N SER A 121 -17.35 -5.01 -0.54
CA SER A 121 -18.09 -4.23 0.45
C SER A 121 -17.61 -2.78 0.40
N PHE A 122 -18.44 -1.86 -0.09
CA PHE A 122 -18.15 -0.42 -0.03
C PHE A 122 -18.67 0.16 1.29
N PHE A 123 -17.76 0.64 2.15
CA PHE A 123 -18.14 1.48 3.29
C PHE A 123 -18.20 2.94 2.81
N HIS A 124 -19.41 3.47 2.66
CA HIS A 124 -19.61 4.90 2.48
C HIS A 124 -19.54 5.56 3.86
N ALA A 125 -18.47 6.29 4.13
CA ALA A 125 -18.34 7.08 5.35
C ALA A 125 -19.02 8.44 5.14
N GLU A 126 -20.32 8.52 5.42
CA GLU A 126 -21.00 9.81 5.52
C GLU A 126 -20.72 10.45 6.90
N HIS A 127 -20.35 11.73 6.89
CA HIS A 127 -19.94 12.53 8.06
C HIS A 127 -21.15 12.93 8.94
N SER A 128 -21.94 11.96 9.36
CA SER A 128 -23.06 12.18 10.28
C SER A 128 -23.51 10.87 10.92
N GLN A 129 -23.57 10.90 12.25
CA GLN A 129 -23.92 9.87 13.21
C GLN A 129 -25.16 8.99 12.85
N GLN A 130 -25.06 8.08 11.88
CA GLN A 130 -26.08 7.06 11.57
C GLN A 130 -25.44 5.72 11.15
N PRO A 131 -26.09 4.56 11.42
CA PRO A 131 -25.49 3.24 11.22
C PRO A 131 -25.26 2.93 9.73
N ALA A 132 -24.03 2.53 9.41
CA ALA A 132 -23.59 2.15 8.07
C ALA A 132 -24.49 1.05 7.47
N ARG A 133 -25.15 1.35 6.34
CA ARG A 133 -25.89 0.36 5.57
C ARG A 133 -24.95 -0.32 4.59
N SER A 134 -24.76 -1.63 4.76
CA SER A 134 -23.98 -2.46 3.85
C SER A 134 -24.77 -2.69 2.55
N LEU A 135 -24.26 -2.19 1.43
CA LEU A 135 -24.75 -2.50 0.08
C LEU A 135 -23.81 -3.52 -0.54
N GLN A 136 -24.31 -4.74 -0.77
CA GLN A 136 -23.59 -5.79 -1.48
C GLN A 136 -23.86 -5.67 -2.98
N ILE A 137 -22.85 -5.33 -3.77
CA ILE A 137 -22.93 -5.35 -5.23
C ILE A 137 -22.17 -6.58 -5.72
N VAL A 138 -22.89 -7.49 -6.39
CA VAL A 138 -22.30 -8.67 -7.04
C VAL A 138 -22.02 -8.30 -8.50
N VAL A 139 -20.74 -8.18 -8.87
CA VAL A 139 -20.34 -7.93 -10.27
C VAL A 139 -19.92 -9.24 -10.92
N LEU A 140 -20.62 -9.63 -11.97
CA LEU A 140 -20.28 -10.77 -12.82
C LEU A 140 -19.30 -10.32 -13.91
N LEU A 141 -18.03 -10.75 -13.83
CA LEU A 141 -17.05 -10.55 -14.90
C LEU A 141 -17.02 -11.79 -15.82
N PRO A 142 -17.14 -11.64 -17.15
CA PRO A 142 -17.01 -12.75 -18.08
C PRO A 142 -15.55 -13.21 -18.17
N SER A 143 -15.35 -14.53 -18.15
CA SER A 143 -14.03 -15.17 -18.16
C SER A 143 -13.28 -14.93 -19.47
N PHE A 144 -12.04 -14.44 -19.37
CA PHE A 144 -11.12 -14.26 -20.48
C PHE A 144 -10.78 -15.64 -21.06
N ARG A 145 -11.26 -15.93 -22.27
CA ARG A 145 -10.99 -17.20 -22.96
C ARG A 145 -9.57 -17.15 -23.54
N GLU A 146 -8.62 -17.81 -22.88
CA GLU A 146 -7.33 -18.14 -23.48
C GLU A 146 -7.56 -19.04 -24.70
N LYS A 147 -7.23 -18.54 -25.91
CA LYS A 147 -7.11 -19.39 -27.10
C LYS A 147 -5.77 -20.11 -27.00
N GLY A 148 -5.80 -21.38 -26.57
CA GLY A 148 -4.70 -22.33 -26.71
C GLY A 148 -4.38 -22.58 -28.18
N GLY A 149 -3.08 -22.74 -28.45
CA GLY A 149 -2.50 -22.87 -29.78
C GLY A 149 -2.73 -24.20 -30.49
N GLU A 150 -2.38 -24.17 -31.76
CA GLU A 150 -1.88 -25.26 -32.59
C GLU A 150 -0.62 -24.76 -33.30
#